data_AF-A0AAD4MVE4-F1
#
_entry.id   AF-A0AAD4MVE4-F1
#
_cell.length_a   1.000
_cell.length_b   1.000
_cell.length_c   1.000
_cell.angle_alpha   90.00
_cell.angle_beta   90.00
_cell.angle_gamma   90.00
#
_symmetry.space_group_name_H-M   'P 1'
#
loop_
_entity.id
_entity.type
_entity.pdbx_description
1 polymer ?
#
loop_
_entity_poly.entity_id
_entity_poly.type
_entity_poly.pdbx_seq_one_letter_code
_entity_poly.pdbx_strand_id
1 'polypeptide(L)'
;MTTAKLLEQKVESRLTVYAIITFLSQLSMAVFYILVYVASWLFRSDFNFFLSLANQLCWVHDLSTIVLPAWSLLWASSKVRDHVYSIILPRSWRRENSSLFTERRSVQTSKVSKGSKVEPITITRH
;
A
#
# COMPACT_ATOMS: atom_id res chain seq x y z
N MET A 1 -23.60 7.54 9.63
CA MET A 1 -22.48 7.43 8.66
C MET A 1 -21.87 6.04 8.83
N THR A 2 -21.97 5.19 7.80
CA THR A 2 -21.65 3.76 7.91
C THR A 2 -20.15 3.51 8.00
N THR A 3 -19.74 2.53 8.81
CA THR A 3 -18.33 2.16 9.07
C THR A 3 -17.54 1.79 7.80
N ALA A 4 -18.23 1.31 6.76
CA ALA A 4 -17.64 1.05 5.44
C ALA A 4 -17.11 2.33 4.75
N LYS A 5 -17.85 3.44 4.82
CA LYS A 5 -17.45 4.72 4.22
C LYS A 5 -16.21 5.31 4.90
N LEU A 6 -16.07 5.10 6.22
CA LEU A 6 -14.89 5.54 6.97
C LEU A 6 -13.63 4.75 6.61
N LEU A 7 -13.77 3.46 6.28
CA LEU A 7 -12.65 2.63 5.83
C LEU A 7 -12.17 3.03 4.43
N GLU A 8 -13.11 3.29 3.50
CA GLU A 8 -12.77 3.76 2.15
C GLU A 8 -12.05 5.11 2.20
N GLN A 9 -12.57 6.08 2.97
CA GLN A 9 -11.94 7.38 3.16
C GLN A 9 -10.52 7.28 3.75
N LYS A 10 -10.28 6.33 4.66
CA LYS A 10 -8.96 6.10 5.25
C LYS A 10 -7.97 5.49 4.26
N VAL A 11 -8.45 4.64 3.34
CA VAL A 11 -7.62 4.07 2.26
C VAL A 11 -7.28 5.16 1.24
N GLU A 12 -8.25 5.97 0.83
CA GLU A 12 -8.03 7.09 -0.09
C GLU A 12 -7.02 8.10 0.46
N SER A 13 -7.16 8.50 1.72
CA SER A 13 -6.20 9.42 2.36
C SER A 13 -4.77 8.88 2.34
N ARG A 14 -4.58 7.58 2.57
CA ARG A 14 -3.26 6.94 2.48
C ARG A 14 -2.73 6.98 1.05
N LEU A 15 -3.55 6.65 0.07
CA LEU A 15 -3.19 6.68 -1.34
C LEU A 15 -2.71 8.07 -1.76
N THR A 16 -3.41 9.13 -1.34
CA THR A 16 -3.05 10.52 -1.63
C THR A 16 -1.71 10.92 -1.01
N VAL A 17 -1.45 10.53 0.24
CA VAL A 17 -0.15 10.80 0.89
C VAL A 17 1.00 10.15 0.11
N TYR A 18 0.82 8.91 -0.36
CA TYR A 18 1.83 8.24 -1.17
C TYR A 18 2.03 8.88 -2.54
N ALA A 19 0.96 9.34 -3.18
CA ALA A 19 1.04 10.07 -4.43
C ALA A 19 1.86 11.37 -4.27
N ILE A 20 1.64 12.10 -3.17
CA ILE A 20 2.40 13.32 -2.86
C ILE A 20 3.88 13.00 -2.61
N ILE A 21 4.18 11.96 -1.83
CA ILE A 21 5.57 11.54 -1.58
C ILE A 21 6.25 11.15 -2.90
N THR A 22 5.57 10.36 -3.74
CA THR A 22 6.10 9.93 -5.03
C THR A 22 6.37 11.13 -5.94
N PHE A 23 5.43 12.08 -6.00
CA PHE A 23 5.60 13.31 -6.76
C PHE A 23 6.80 14.13 -6.28
N LEU A 24 6.97 14.30 -4.96
CA LEU A 24 8.11 15.01 -4.39
C LEU A 24 9.44 14.30 -4.68
N SER A 25 9.47 12.98 -4.62
CA SER A 25 10.67 12.21 -4.98
C SER A 25 11.03 12.37 -6.46
N GLN A 26 10.04 12.31 -7.37
CA GLN A 26 10.25 12.53 -8.79
C GLN A 26 10.72 13.96 -9.10
N LEU A 27 10.12 14.96 -8.45
CA LEU A 27 10.52 16.35 -8.58
C LEU A 27 11.96 16.56 -8.09
N SER A 28 12.32 15.98 -6.94
CA SER A 28 13.68 16.07 -6.41
C SER A 28 14.71 15.42 -7.34
N MET A 29 14.39 14.27 -7.94
CA MET A 29 15.26 13.61 -8.93
C MET A 29 15.40 14.46 -10.20
N ALA A 30 14.31 15.04 -10.69
CA ALA A 30 14.35 15.91 -11.87
C ALA A 30 15.26 17.13 -11.65
N VAL A 31 15.15 17.79 -10.48
CA VAL A 31 16.04 18.90 -10.10
C VAL A 31 17.50 18.45 -10.04
N PHE A 32 17.76 17.28 -9.44
CA PHE A 32 19.11 16.73 -9.36
C PHE A 32 19.72 16.47 -10.75
N TYR A 33 18.94 15.91 -11.69
CA TYR A 33 19.40 15.71 -13.08
C TYR A 33 19.75 17.02 -13.78
N ILE A 34 18.95 18.07 -13.58
CA ILE A 34 19.23 19.40 -14.15
C ILE A 34 20.54 19.95 -13.58
N LEU A 35 20.77 19.83 -12.27
CA LEU A 35 22.01 20.29 -11.63
C LEU A 35 23.24 19.53 -12.17
N VAL A 36 23.14 18.20 -12.29
CA VAL A 36 24.20 17.36 -12.83
C VAL A 36 24.49 17.72 -14.29
N TYR A 37 23.46 17.95 -15.10
CA TYR A 37 23.61 18.39 -16.49
C TYR A 37 24.29 19.76 -16.61
N VAL A 38 23.86 20.76 -15.81
CA VAL A 38 24.48 22.09 -15.78
C VAL A 38 25.92 22.03 -15.31
N ALA A 39 26.23 21.22 -14.29
CA ALA A 39 27.59 21.02 -13.82
C ALA A 39 28.48 20.39 -14.90
N SER A 40 27.98 19.36 -15.60
CA SER A 40 28.71 18.75 -16.72
C SER A 40 29.03 19.75 -17.83
N TRP A 41 28.05 20.58 -18.19
CA TRP A 41 28.22 21.63 -19.19
C TRP A 41 29.26 22.67 -18.75
N LEU A 42 29.22 23.11 -17.49
CA LEU A 42 30.06 24.17 -16.96
C LEU A 42 31.51 23.74 -16.76
N PHE A 43 31.73 22.53 -16.23
CA PHE A 43 33.08 22.08 -15.86
C PHE A 43 33.82 21.42 -17.02
N ARG A 44 33.15 21.03 -18.11
CA ARG A 44 33.75 20.39 -19.32
C ARG A 44 34.70 19.21 -19.02
N SER A 45 34.74 18.72 -17.79
CA SER A 45 35.73 17.78 -17.31
C SER A 45 35.08 16.43 -16.98
N ASP A 46 35.79 15.39 -17.36
CA ASP A 46 35.53 13.98 -17.04
C ASP A 46 34.18 13.44 -17.50
N PHE A 47 34.04 13.36 -18.82
CA PHE A 47 32.99 12.57 -19.48
C PHE A 47 32.82 11.16 -18.86
N ASN A 48 33.92 10.53 -18.45
CA ASN A 48 33.92 9.22 -17.78
C ASN A 48 33.23 9.24 -16.40
N PHE A 49 33.43 10.30 -15.61
CA PHE A 49 32.74 10.47 -14.34
C PHE A 49 31.23 10.63 -14.56
N PHE A 50 30.85 11.46 -15.53
CA PHE A 50 29.45 11.67 -15.89
C PHE A 50 28.77 10.38 -16.38
N LEU A 51 29.45 9.61 -17.23
CA LEU A 51 28.94 8.34 -17.75
C LEU A 51 28.72 7.32 -16.62
N SER A 52 29.65 7.23 -15.66
CA SER A 52 29.50 6.37 -14.48
C SER A 52 28.33 6.81 -13.59
N LEU A 53 28.18 8.12 -13.36
CA LEU A 53 27.08 8.66 -12.57
C LEU A 53 25.73 8.42 -13.24
N ALA A 54 25.64 8.68 -14.54
CA ALA A 54 24.42 8.48 -15.33
C ALA A 54 23.98 7.01 -15.33
N ASN A 55 24.93 6.07 -15.46
CA ASN A 55 24.65 4.65 -15.41
C ASN A 55 24.06 4.25 -14.04
N GLN A 56 24.66 4.69 -12.93
CA GLN A 56 24.15 4.40 -11.59
C GLN A 56 22.77 5.02 -11.33
N LEU A 57 22.56 6.26 -11.80
CA LEU A 57 21.29 6.96 -11.64
C LEU A 57 20.15 6.30 -12.40
N CYS A 58 20.41 5.66 -13.54
CA CYS A 58 19.38 4.91 -14.28
C CYS A 58 18.76 3.81 -13.41
N TRP A 59 19.59 3.05 -12.68
CA TRP A 59 19.10 2.01 -11.77
C TRP A 59 18.28 2.57 -10.61
N VAL A 60 18.74 3.69 -10.03
CA VAL A 60 18.02 4.36 -8.93
C VAL A 60 16.67 4.91 -9.42
N HIS A 61 16.64 5.47 -10.62
CA HIS A 61 15.43 5.99 -11.24
C HIS A 61 14.41 4.86 -11.50
N ASP A 62 14.82 3.74 -12.06
CA ASP A 62 13.96 2.58 -12.31
C ASP A 62 13.39 1.98 -11.02
N LEU A 63 14.22 1.87 -9.97
CA LEU A 63 13.75 1.46 -8.64
C LEU A 63 12.72 2.45 -8.08
N SER A 64 12.94 3.75 -8.26
CA SER A 64 12.02 4.79 -7.75
C SER A 64 10.69 4.88 -8.50
N THR A 65 10.68 4.53 -9.79
CA THR A 65 9.49 4.63 -10.66
C THR A 65 8.67 3.35 -10.71
N ILE A 66 9.30 2.19 -10.51
CA ILE A 66 8.63 0.90 -10.61
C ILE A 66 8.43 0.28 -9.23
N VAL A 67 9.51 0.15 -8.46
CA VAL A 67 9.48 -0.59 -7.18
C VAL A 67 8.75 0.18 -6.11
N LEU A 68 9.01 1.48 -5.95
CA LEU A 68 8.33 2.28 -4.92
C LEU A 68 6.82 2.37 -5.14
N PRO A 69 6.30 2.66 -6.36
CA PRO A 69 4.86 2.68 -6.58
C PRO A 69 4.23 1.29 -6.46
N ALA A 70 4.88 0.25 -6.99
CA ALA A 70 4.36 -1.13 -6.86
C ALA A 70 4.31 -1.58 -5.39
N TRP A 71 5.35 -1.31 -4.61
CA TRP A 71 5.41 -1.61 -3.19
C TRP A 71 4.38 -0.81 -2.39
N SER A 72 4.27 0.50 -2.66
CA SER A 72 3.28 1.38 -2.05
C SER A 72 1.85 0.89 -2.32
N LEU A 73 1.57 0.47 -3.56
CA LEU A 73 0.25 0.01 -3.98
C LEU A 73 -0.13 -1.35 -3.36
N LEU A 74 0.85 -2.25 -3.22
CA LEU A 74 0.73 -3.51 -2.47
C LEU A 74 0.47 -3.28 -0.98
N TRP A 75 1.04 -2.23 -0.39
CA TRP A 75 0.87 -1.94 1.02
C TRP A 75 -0.44 -1.18 1.33
N ALA A 76 -0.85 -0.28 0.43
CA ALA A 76 -2.04 0.55 0.59
C ALA A 76 -3.36 -0.20 0.38
N SER A 77 -3.38 -1.16 -0.55
CA SER A 77 -4.61 -1.88 -0.90
C SER A 77 -4.57 -3.33 -0.45
N SER A 78 -5.34 -3.66 0.58
CA SER A 78 -5.58 -5.04 1.00
C SER A 78 -6.19 -5.89 -0.13
N LYS A 79 -7.07 -5.30 -0.96
CA LYS A 79 -7.67 -5.98 -2.11
C LYS A 79 -6.64 -6.32 -3.20
N VAL A 80 -5.76 -5.38 -3.54
CA VAL A 80 -4.71 -5.64 -4.54
C VAL A 80 -3.71 -6.64 -3.98
N ARG A 81 -3.34 -6.52 -2.71
CA ARG A 81 -2.46 -7.48 -2.03
C ARG A 81 -3.02 -8.89 -2.04
N ASP A 82 -4.31 -9.06 -1.73
CA ASP A 82 -4.98 -10.38 -1.76
C ASP A 82 -5.02 -10.96 -3.19
N HIS A 83 -5.18 -10.09 -4.20
CA HIS A 83 -5.14 -10.49 -5.61
C HIS A 83 -3.71 -10.87 -6.06
N VAL A 84 -2.70 -10.08 -5.72
CA VAL A 84 -1.29 -10.36 -6.04
C VAL A 84 -0.84 -11.64 -5.35
N TYR A 85 -1.16 -11.82 -4.06
CA TYR A 85 -0.89 -13.07 -3.35
C TYR A 85 -1.65 -14.26 -3.94
N SER A 86 -2.79 -14.06 -4.60
CA SER A 86 -3.48 -15.14 -5.32
C SER A 86 -2.76 -15.65 -6.54
N ILE A 87 -1.97 -14.80 -7.18
CA ILE A 87 -1.21 -15.12 -8.39
C ILE A 87 0.15 -15.70 -8.00
N ILE A 88 0.79 -15.16 -6.97
CA ILE A 88 2.16 -15.50 -6.58
C ILE A 88 2.22 -16.73 -5.67
N LEU A 89 1.29 -16.90 -4.72
CA LEU A 89 1.35 -18.03 -3.78
C LEU A 89 0.67 -19.28 -4.35
N PRO A 90 1.34 -20.45 -4.28
CA PRO A 90 0.77 -21.71 -4.74
C PRO A 90 -0.52 -22.05 -3.97
N ARG A 91 -1.49 -22.65 -4.67
CA ARG A 91 -2.82 -23.02 -4.17
C ARG A 91 -2.81 -23.81 -2.84
N SER A 92 -1.72 -24.52 -2.54
CA SER A 92 -1.54 -25.29 -1.31
C SER A 92 -1.49 -24.41 -0.06
N TRP A 93 -0.77 -23.28 -0.08
CA TRP A 93 -0.65 -22.39 1.08
C TRP A 93 -1.97 -21.65 1.37
N ARG A 94 -2.80 -21.41 0.35
CA ARG A 94 -4.12 -20.78 0.51
C ARG A 94 -5.07 -21.61 1.39
N ARG A 95 -4.98 -22.94 1.36
CA ARG A 95 -5.94 -23.84 2.01
C ARG A 95 -5.77 -23.90 3.53
N GLU A 96 -4.55 -23.68 4.01
CA GLU A 96 -4.17 -23.75 5.43
C GLU A 96 -4.52 -22.46 6.21
N ASN A 97 -4.51 -21.29 5.56
CA ASN A 97 -4.89 -20.03 6.21
C ASN A 97 -6.42 -19.78 6.23
N SER A 98 -7.19 -20.42 5.35
CA SER A 98 -8.66 -20.30 5.34
C SER A 98 -9.34 -20.96 6.55
N SER A 99 -8.78 -22.04 7.09
CA SER A 99 -9.30 -22.67 8.32
C SER A 99 -9.09 -21.76 9.55
N LEU A 100 -7.92 -21.15 9.69
CA LEU A 100 -7.58 -20.20 10.77
C LEU A 100 -8.44 -18.92 10.73
N PHE A 101 -8.80 -18.44 9.54
CA PHE A 101 -9.64 -17.24 9.41
C PHE A 101 -11.12 -17.52 9.72
N THR A 102 -11.58 -18.74 9.44
CA THR A 102 -12.95 -19.18 9.77
C THR A 102 -13.13 -19.33 11.29
N GLU A 103 -12.09 -19.81 11.98
CA GLU A 103 -12.06 -19.95 13.44
C GLU A 103 -12.06 -18.60 14.18
N ARG A 104 -11.38 -17.56 13.68
CA ARG A 104 -11.45 -16.23 14.31
C ARG A 104 -12.82 -15.57 14.21
N ARG A 105 -13.58 -15.84 13.14
CA ARG A 105 -14.95 -15.31 12.97
C ARG A 105 -15.95 -15.92 13.95
N SER A 106 -15.87 -17.24 14.20
CA SER A 106 -16.78 -17.92 15.13
C SER A 106 -16.56 -17.51 16.60
N VAL A 107 -15.32 -17.22 16.98
CA VAL A 107 -15.00 -16.72 18.33
C VAL A 107 -15.54 -15.28 18.54
N GLN A 108 -15.53 -14.45 17.50
CA GLN A 108 -15.99 -13.06 17.61
C GLN A 108 -17.53 -12.94 17.59
N THR A 109 -18.25 -13.79 16.84
CA THR A 109 -19.73 -13.85 16.92
C THR A 109 -20.22 -14.43 18.25
N SER A 110 -19.46 -15.35 18.85
CA SER A 110 -19.81 -15.94 20.16
C SER A 110 -19.68 -14.96 21.32
N LYS A 111 -18.78 -13.96 21.23
CA LYS A 111 -18.66 -12.90 22.24
C LYS A 111 -19.75 -11.82 22.11
N VAL A 112 -20.27 -11.58 20.90
CA VAL A 112 -21.38 -10.63 20.69
C VAL A 112 -22.72 -11.21 21.18
N SER A 113 -22.94 -12.52 21.04
CA SER A 113 -24.19 -13.16 21.48
C SER A 113 -24.34 -13.32 23.00
N LYS A 114 -23.25 -13.27 23.78
CA LYS A 114 -23.33 -13.37 25.26
C LYS A 114 -23.64 -12.03 25.95
N GLY A 115 -23.79 -10.93 25.20
CA GLY A 115 -24.14 -9.61 25.74
C GLY A 115 -25.60 -9.21 25.61
N SER A 116 -26.44 -9.96 24.90
CA SER A 116 -27.87 -9.64 24.74
C SER A 116 -28.70 -10.44 25.74
N LYS A 117 -28.83 -9.89 26.95
CA LYS A 117 -29.83 -10.30 27.93
C LYS A 117 -31.19 -9.82 27.39
N VAL A 118 -31.93 -10.73 26.74
CA VAL A 118 -33.30 -10.47 26.27
C VAL A 118 -34.20 -10.43 27.50
N GLU A 119 -34.72 -9.25 27.84
CA GLU A 119 -35.82 -9.12 28.80
C GLU A 119 -37.14 -9.55 28.13
N PRO A 120 -37.96 -10.39 28.78
CA PRO A 120 -39.26 -10.78 28.26
C PRO A 120 -40.25 -9.62 28.41
N ILE A 121 -40.81 -9.17 27.28
CA ILE A 121 -41.88 -8.18 27.23
C ILE A 121 -43.19 -8.87 27.65
N THR A 122 -43.64 -8.58 28.87
CA THR A 122 -44.96 -8.99 29.37
C THR A 122 -46.04 -8.15 28.68
N ILE A 123 -46.83 -8.78 27.80
CA ILE A 123 -48.01 -8.15 27.18
C ILE A 123 -49.18 -8.32 28.14
N THR A 124 -49.55 -7.25 28.86
CA THR A 124 -50.82 -7.16 29.60
C THR A 124 -51.94 -6.79 28.62
N ARG A 125 -52.93 -7.70 28.48
CA ARG A 125 -54.21 -7.40 27.84
C ARG A 125 -55.13 -6.76 28.89
N HIS A 126 -55.67 -5.59 28.56
CA HIS A 126 -56.87 -5.00 29.18
C HIS A 126 -57.90 -4.76 28.09
#